data_AF-A0A0Q4CPF7-F1
#
_entry.id   AF-A0A0Q4CPF7-F1
#
_cell.length_a   1.000
_cell.length_b   1.000
_cell.length_c   1.000
_cell.angle_alpha   90.00
_cell.angle_beta   90.00
_cell.angle_gamma   90.00
#
_symmetry.space_group_name_H-M   'P 1'
#
loop_
_entity.id
_entity.type
_entity.pdbx_description
1 polymer ?
#
loop_
_entity_poly.entity_id
_entity_poly.type
_entity_poly.pdbx_seq_one_letter_code
_entity_poly.pdbx_strand_id
1 'polypeptide(L)'
;MNAINRGLDETKPAKGATMIEDWEAALADTDVPGAKGILRDLASLRKQLEKDAPDSDRVHDLLHRLGAATTKIADKSDKQQEKLRALGEALSEAGEETPDEEEDTEAAAAPKRARKKA
;
A
#
# COMPACT_ATOMS: atom_id res chain seq x y z
N MET A 1 17.95 -1.69 9.94
CA MET A 1 17.15 -0.50 10.23
C MET A 1 16.10 -0.40 9.15
N ASN A 2 14.81 -0.52 9.50
CA ASN A 2 13.69 0.21 8.92
C ASN A 2 12.42 -0.20 9.67
N ALA A 3 11.98 0.65 10.61
CA ALA A 3 10.72 0.47 11.33
C ALA A 3 9.49 0.77 10.44
N ILE A 4 9.72 1.32 9.24
CA ILE A 4 8.68 1.59 8.24
C ILE A 4 8.22 0.30 7.55
N ASN A 5 9.14 -0.66 7.35
CA ASN A 5 8.88 -1.93 6.64
C ASN A 5 8.09 -2.97 7.45
N ARG A 6 7.76 -2.68 8.71
CA ARG A 6 6.91 -3.56 9.55
C ARG A 6 5.56 -2.94 9.88
N GLY A 7 5.31 -1.75 9.33
CA GLY A 7 4.13 -0.96 9.63
C GLY A 7 2.89 -1.55 9.01
N LEU A 8 2.93 -1.97 7.75
CA LEU A 8 1.71 -2.20 6.99
C LEU A 8 1.01 -3.51 7.38
N ASP A 9 1.75 -4.62 7.45
CA ASP A 9 1.25 -5.96 7.84
C ASP A 9 0.60 -6.01 9.24
N GLU A 10 1.06 -5.18 10.19
CA GLU A 10 0.54 -5.14 11.57
C GLU A 10 -0.21 -3.85 11.90
N THR A 11 -0.40 -2.93 10.95
CA THR A 11 -1.22 -1.73 11.18
C THR A 11 -2.68 -2.14 11.28
N LYS A 12 -3.20 -2.20 12.52
CA LYS A 12 -4.65 -2.05 12.74
C LYS A 12 -5.15 -0.92 11.83
N PRO A 13 -6.28 -1.07 11.11
CA PRO A 13 -6.75 -0.10 10.12
C PRO A 13 -6.74 1.36 10.60
N ALA A 14 -6.98 1.57 11.90
CA ALA A 14 -6.88 2.87 12.56
C ALA A 14 -5.49 3.55 12.44
N LYS A 15 -4.38 2.80 12.50
CA LYS A 15 -3.03 3.34 12.38
C LYS A 15 -2.70 3.72 10.94
N GLY A 16 -3.20 2.97 9.96
CA GLY A 16 -3.10 3.31 8.53
C GLY A 16 -3.87 4.59 8.19
N ALA A 17 -5.09 4.75 8.74
CA ALA A 17 -5.88 5.97 8.55
C ALA A 17 -5.16 7.22 9.10
N THR A 18 -4.55 7.14 10.29
CA THR A 18 -3.76 8.27 10.86
C THR A 18 -2.53 8.59 10.01
N MET A 19 -1.81 7.58 9.50
CA MET A 19 -0.67 7.84 8.61
C MET A 19 -1.10 8.56 7.32
N ILE A 20 -2.28 8.25 6.78
CA ILE A 20 -2.83 8.95 5.62
C ILE A 20 -3.20 10.39 5.96
N GLU A 21 -3.75 10.67 7.15
CA GLU A 21 -4.01 12.06 7.59
C GLU A 21 -2.74 12.91 7.61
N ASP A 22 -1.63 12.36 8.10
CA ASP A 22 -0.33 13.04 8.11
C ASP A 22 0.16 13.32 6.68
N TRP A 23 -0.06 12.39 5.74
CA TRP A 23 0.28 12.58 4.34
C TRP A 23 -0.61 13.62 3.65
N GLU A 24 -1.90 13.65 3.97
CA GLU A 24 -2.81 14.68 3.48
C GLU A 24 -2.37 16.07 3.94
N ALA A 25 -2.00 16.22 5.21
CA ALA A 25 -1.50 17.49 5.75
C ALA A 25 -0.21 17.93 5.04
N ALA A 26 0.77 17.02 4.93
CA ALA A 26 2.04 17.29 4.26
C ALA A 26 1.84 17.67 2.78
N LEU A 27 0.89 17.01 2.10
CA LEU A 27 0.62 17.26 0.69
C LEU A 27 -0.20 18.54 0.46
N ALA A 28 -1.11 18.89 1.38
CA ALA A 28 -1.91 20.11 1.33
C ALA A 28 -1.04 21.37 1.45
N ASP A 29 0.08 21.28 2.17
CA ASP A 29 1.08 22.34 2.28
C ASP A 29 1.98 22.46 1.04
N THR A 30 1.82 21.57 0.04
CA THR A 30 2.60 21.63 -1.20
C THR A 30 1.85 22.37 -2.31
N ASP A 31 2.54 23.28 -3.00
CA ASP A 31 2.04 23.93 -4.22
C ASP A 31 2.52 23.21 -5.48
N VAL A 32 2.35 21.87 -5.52
CA VAL A 32 2.80 21.05 -6.64
C VAL A 32 1.63 20.79 -7.60
N PRO A 33 1.77 21.11 -8.91
CA PRO A 33 0.75 20.81 -9.90
C PRO A 33 0.39 19.32 -9.95
N GLY A 34 -0.84 19.00 -9.58
CA GLY A 34 -1.36 17.63 -9.51
C GLY A 34 -1.64 17.12 -8.09
N ALA A 35 -1.15 17.79 -7.04
CA ALA A 35 -1.35 17.41 -5.64
C ALA A 35 -2.84 17.28 -5.25
N LYS A 36 -3.72 18.13 -5.80
CA LYS A 36 -5.17 18.09 -5.53
C LYS A 36 -5.85 16.77 -5.92
N GLY A 37 -5.33 16.07 -6.94
CA GLY A 37 -5.85 14.75 -7.32
C GLY A 37 -5.48 13.69 -6.29
N ILE A 38 -4.20 13.69 -5.89
CA ILE A 38 -3.64 12.78 -4.90
C ILE A 38 -4.31 12.99 -3.53
N LEU A 39 -4.54 14.23 -3.09
CA LEU A 39 -5.31 14.53 -1.87
C LEU A 39 -6.70 13.91 -1.87
N ARG A 40 -7.39 13.90 -3.02
CA ARG A 40 -8.72 13.27 -3.14
C ARG A 40 -8.66 11.75 -3.06
N ASP A 41 -7.63 11.16 -3.64
CA ASP A 41 -7.43 9.71 -3.62
C ASP A 41 -6.99 9.26 -2.21
N LEU A 42 -6.14 10.03 -1.51
CA LEU A 42 -5.76 9.79 -0.11
C LEU A 42 -6.99 9.82 0.81
N ALA A 43 -7.87 10.83 0.65
CA ALA A 43 -9.10 10.91 1.41
C ALA A 43 -10.04 9.73 1.14
N SER A 44 -10.00 9.19 -0.08
CA SER A 44 -10.77 8.00 -0.45
C SER A 44 -10.19 6.73 0.19
N LEU A 45 -8.86 6.61 0.22
CA LEU A 45 -8.15 5.49 0.85
C LEU A 45 -8.39 5.49 2.37
N ARG A 46 -8.25 6.65 3.02
CA ARG A 46 -8.52 6.83 4.45
C ARG A 46 -9.92 6.34 4.82
N LYS A 47 -10.95 6.81 4.09
CA LYS A 47 -12.34 6.37 4.28
C LYS A 47 -12.52 4.87 4.07
N GLN A 48 -11.69 4.25 3.25
CA GLN A 48 -11.77 2.83 2.98
C GLN A 48 -11.21 2.00 4.15
N LEU A 49 -10.15 2.50 4.80
CA LEU A 49 -9.54 1.90 6.00
C LEU A 49 -10.34 2.13 7.29
N GLU A 50 -11.14 3.20 7.34
CA GLU A 50 -12.03 3.49 8.48
C GLU A 50 -13.30 2.64 8.51
N LYS A 51 -13.59 1.89 7.44
CA LYS A 51 -14.78 1.02 7.39
C LYS A 51 -14.54 -0.28 8.16
N ASP A 52 -15.60 -0.78 8.80
CA ASP A 52 -15.61 -2.10 9.44
C ASP A 52 -15.34 -3.24 8.44
N ALA A 53 -15.78 -3.06 7.19
CA ALA A 53 -15.52 -3.96 6.08
C ALA A 53 -14.93 -3.16 4.91
N PRO A 54 -13.59 -3.07 4.80
CA PRO A 54 -12.93 -2.48 3.66
C PRO A 54 -13.21 -3.27 2.36
N ASP A 55 -13.19 -2.56 1.25
CA ASP A 55 -13.31 -3.06 -0.12
C ASP A 55 -11.87 -3.16 -0.63
N SER A 56 -11.33 -4.38 -0.58
CA SER A 56 -9.92 -4.65 -0.86
C SER A 56 -9.54 -4.25 -2.29
N ASP A 57 -10.37 -4.57 -3.29
CA ASP A 57 -10.14 -4.19 -4.69
C ASP A 57 -9.98 -2.67 -4.81
N ARG A 58 -10.88 -1.92 -4.15
CA ARG A 58 -10.80 -0.47 -4.12
C ARG A 58 -9.58 0.06 -3.38
N VAL A 59 -9.14 -0.61 -2.30
CA VAL A 59 -7.90 -0.25 -1.59
C VAL A 59 -6.70 -0.41 -2.52
N HIS A 60 -6.56 -1.56 -3.19
CA HIS A 60 -5.46 -1.83 -4.12
C HIS A 60 -5.44 -0.84 -5.29
N ASP A 61 -6.59 -0.59 -5.92
CA ASP A 61 -6.73 0.41 -6.99
C ASP A 61 -6.28 1.80 -6.56
N LEU A 62 -6.65 2.20 -5.33
CA LEU A 62 -6.26 3.49 -4.76
C LEU A 62 -4.75 3.53 -4.48
N LEU A 63 -4.17 2.48 -3.89
CA LEU A 63 -2.74 2.39 -3.60
C LEU A 63 -1.90 2.49 -4.88
N HIS A 64 -2.23 1.74 -5.92
CA HIS A 64 -1.53 1.82 -7.21
C HIS A 64 -1.63 3.21 -7.84
N ARG A 65 -2.83 3.79 -7.87
CA ARG A 65 -3.03 5.14 -8.43
C ARG A 65 -2.26 6.19 -7.65
N LEU A 66 -2.31 6.11 -6.32
CA LEU A 66 -1.64 7.02 -5.40
C LEU A 66 -0.12 6.91 -5.56
N GLY A 67 0.43 5.70 -5.59
CA GLY A 67 1.85 5.47 -5.79
C GLY A 67 2.36 6.07 -7.10
N ALA A 68 1.72 5.73 -8.22
CA ALA A 68 2.08 6.24 -9.54
C ALA A 68 1.94 7.77 -9.65
N ALA A 69 0.84 8.34 -9.15
CA ALA A 69 0.61 9.77 -9.22
C ALA A 69 1.59 10.57 -8.32
N THR A 70 1.89 10.05 -7.13
CA THR A 70 2.75 10.72 -6.14
C THR A 70 4.21 10.71 -6.58
N THR A 71 4.71 9.60 -7.10
CA THR A 71 6.04 9.53 -7.73
C THR A 71 6.13 10.47 -8.93
N LYS A 72 5.08 10.55 -9.76
CA LYS A 72 5.05 11.44 -10.94
C LYS A 72 5.09 12.92 -10.60
N ILE A 73 4.51 13.34 -9.48
CA ILE A 73 4.57 14.75 -9.06
C ILE A 73 5.85 15.08 -8.27
N ALA A 74 6.53 14.07 -7.73
CA ALA A 74 7.80 14.26 -7.02
C ALA A 74 8.83 14.98 -7.90
N ASP A 75 8.94 14.57 -9.17
CA ASP A 75 9.85 15.19 -10.15
C ASP A 75 9.48 16.64 -10.51
N LYS A 76 8.34 17.15 -10.02
CA LYS A 76 7.88 18.53 -10.20
C LYS A 76 8.03 19.39 -8.94
N SER A 77 8.60 18.84 -7.88
CA SER A 77 8.68 19.49 -6.57
C SER A 77 10.11 19.78 -6.15
N ASP A 78 10.57 21.02 -6.26
CA ASP A 78 11.97 21.35 -5.93
C ASP A 78 12.32 21.17 -4.44
N LYS A 79 11.32 21.28 -3.55
CA LYS A 79 11.54 21.28 -2.09
C LYS A 79 11.27 19.93 -1.44
N GLN A 80 10.45 19.09 -2.08
CA GLN A 80 9.87 17.91 -1.45
C GLN A 80 9.95 16.67 -2.35
N GLN A 81 10.73 16.72 -3.43
CA GLN A 81 10.93 15.60 -4.36
C GLN A 81 11.24 14.28 -3.66
N GLU A 82 12.26 14.24 -2.80
CA GLU A 82 12.64 12.99 -2.12
C GLU A 82 11.52 12.45 -1.23
N LYS A 83 10.82 13.33 -0.50
CA LYS A 83 9.70 12.94 0.36
C LYS A 83 8.52 12.41 -0.43
N LEU A 84 8.15 13.08 -1.52
CA LEU A 84 7.06 12.66 -2.40
C LEU A 84 7.41 11.37 -3.13
N ARG A 85 8.67 11.18 -3.53
CA ARG A 85 9.13 9.94 -4.16
C ARG A 85 9.06 8.77 -3.17
N ALA A 86 9.59 8.94 -1.97
CA ALA A 86 9.52 7.91 -0.92
C ALA A 86 8.07 7.54 -0.57
N LEU A 87 7.17 8.53 -0.52
CA LEU A 87 5.74 8.29 -0.31
C LEU A 87 5.13 7.50 -1.46
N GLY A 88 5.40 7.90 -2.70
CA GLY A 88 4.87 7.20 -3.89
C GLY A 88 5.38 5.76 -4.01
N GLU A 89 6.63 5.50 -3.65
CA GLU A 89 7.22 4.16 -3.60
C GLU A 89 6.55 3.31 -2.52
N ALA A 90 6.40 3.84 -1.29
CA ALA A 90 5.72 3.12 -0.20
C ALA A 90 4.25 2.79 -0.53
N LEU A 91 3.53 3.70 -1.20
CA LEU A 91 2.15 3.47 -1.65
C LEU A 91 2.07 2.41 -2.75
N SER A 92 3.10 2.33 -3.61
CA SER A 92 3.17 1.30 -4.67
C SER A 92 3.45 -0.07 -4.06
N GLU A 93 4.45 -0.15 -3.18
CA GLU A 93 4.81 -1.38 -2.44
C GLU A 93 3.61 -1.91 -1.64
N ALA A 94 2.91 -1.03 -0.92
CA ALA A 94 1.67 -1.34 -0.22
C ALA A 94 0.56 -1.90 -1.13
N GLY A 95 0.50 -1.48 -2.39
CA GLY A 95 -0.47 -1.95 -3.37
C GLY A 95 -0.08 -3.28 -4.01
N GLU A 96 1.23 -3.54 -4.14
CA GLU A 96 1.82 -4.76 -4.70
C GLU A 96 1.87 -5.92 -3.70
N GLU A 97 1.93 -5.63 -2.40
CA GLU A 97 1.77 -6.59 -1.31
C GLU A 97 0.33 -7.12 -1.28
N THR A 98 0.02 -7.96 -2.26
CA THR A 98 -1.09 -8.91 -2.17
C THR A 98 -0.63 -10.08 -1.29
N PRO A 99 -1.53 -10.68 -0.48
CA PRO A 99 -1.23 -11.90 0.25
C PRO A 99 -1.10 -13.06 -0.75
N ASP A 100 0.02 -13.13 -1.45
CA ASP A 100 0.46 -14.32 -2.20
C ASP A 100 1.22 -15.28 -1.25
N GLU A 101 0.73 -15.39 0.00
CA GLU A 101 1.13 -16.41 0.97
C GLU A 101 0.06 -17.52 1.08
N GLU A 102 -0.75 -17.73 0.03
CA GLU A 102 -1.57 -18.94 -0.12
C GLU A 102 -1.01 -19.89 -1.21
N GLU A 103 0.31 -20.05 -1.35
CA GLU A 103 0.85 -21.14 -2.18
C GLU A 103 2.22 -21.70 -1.73
N ASP A 104 2.38 -22.09 -0.46
CA ASP A 104 3.50 -23.00 -0.12
C ASP A 104 3.28 -23.93 1.09
N THR A 105 2.05 -24.43 1.31
CA THR A 105 1.81 -25.55 2.24
C THR A 105 1.11 -26.79 1.67
N GLU A 106 0.78 -26.83 0.37
CA GLU A 106 0.13 -28.01 -0.23
C GLU A 106 1.03 -28.91 -1.11
N ALA A 107 2.29 -28.54 -1.37
CA ALA A 107 3.15 -29.29 -2.31
C ALA A 107 4.07 -30.37 -1.70
N ALA A 108 4.10 -30.58 -0.38
CA ALA A 108 5.12 -31.45 0.26
C ALA A 108 4.63 -32.83 0.75
N ALA A 109 3.41 -33.29 0.44
CA ALA A 109 2.91 -34.58 0.95
C ALA A 109 2.32 -35.54 -0.10
N ALA A 110 2.90 -35.61 -1.31
CA ALA A 110 2.85 -36.84 -2.08
C ALA A 110 4.02 -36.95 -3.05
N PRO A 111 4.82 -38.03 -2.96
CA PRO A 111 4.73 -38.97 -4.07
C PRO A 111 4.74 -40.44 -3.65
N LYS A 112 3.66 -41.13 -4.07
CA LYS A 112 3.68 -42.38 -4.86
C LYS A 112 4.56 -43.56 -4.41
N ARG A 113 3.83 -44.65 -4.12
CA ARG A 113 4.05 -46.08 -4.46
C ARG A 113 4.94 -46.92 -3.54
N ALA A 114 4.35 -47.98 -2.95
CA ALA A 114 4.72 -49.37 -3.26
C ALA A 114 3.82 -50.44 -2.60
N ARG A 115 3.24 -51.29 -3.46
CA ARG A 115 3.09 -52.77 -3.38
C ARG A 115 2.40 -53.45 -2.18
N LYS A 116 1.23 -54.00 -2.52
CA LYS A 116 0.69 -55.36 -2.27
C LYS A 116 1.62 -56.41 -1.62
N LYS A 117 0.99 -57.20 -0.72
CA LYS A 117 1.23 -58.57 -0.17
C LYS A 117 1.48 -58.53 1.36
N ALA A 118 0.93 -59.41 2.19
CA ALA A 118 0.35 -60.74 1.99
C ALA A 118 -0.95 -60.93 2.78
#